data_AF-A0A2T0RNN0-F1
#
_entry.id   AF-A0A2T0RNN0-F1
#
_cell.length_a   1.000
_cell.length_b   1.000
_cell.length_c   1.000
_cell.angle_alpha   90.00
_cell.angle_beta   90.00
_cell.angle_gamma   90.00
#
_symmetry.space_group_name_H-M   'P 1'
#
loop_
_entity.id
_entity.type
_entity.pdbx_description
1 polymer ?
#
loop_
_entity_poly.entity_id
_entity_poly.type
_entity_poly.pdbx_seq_one_letter_code
_entity_poly.pdbx_strand_id
1 'polypeptide(L)' 'MTHGWDLATATGLPWQPDEATAERALAYYRETIKPEWRGPGMPFGPEFPVSPDASALERVIAFAGRDPAWTPKAG' A
#
# COMPACT_ATOMS: atom_id res chain seq x y z
N MET A 1 7.57 2.22 -3.49
CA MET A 1 6.98 1.06 -2.79
C MET A 1 5.68 0.64 -3.47
N THR A 2 4.60 1.41 -3.34
CA THR A 2 3.26 1.09 -3.88
C THR A 2 3.22 0.74 -5.37
N HIS A 3 3.90 1.49 -6.24
CA HIS A 3 3.92 1.15 -7.67
C HIS A 3 4.59 -0.19 -8.00
N GLY A 4 5.57 -0.62 -7.21
CA GLY A 4 6.19 -1.93 -7.35
C GLY A 4 5.18 -3.04 -7.03
N TRP A 5 4.42 -2.86 -5.95
CA TRP A 5 3.31 -3.76 -5.59
C TRP A 5 2.21 -3.76 -6.66
N ASP A 6 1.77 -2.58 -7.12
CA ASP A 6 0.74 -2.44 -8.14
C ASP A 6 1.09 -3.27 -9.39
N LEU A 7 2.32 -3.12 -9.90
CA LEU A 7 2.80 -3.83 -11.09
C LEU A 7 2.93 -5.33 -10.85
N ALA A 8 3.53 -5.74 -9.73
CA ALA A 8 3.73 -7.15 -9.40
C ALA A 8 2.39 -7.87 -9.23
N THR A 9 1.46 -7.31 -8.46
CA THR A 9 0.13 -7.89 -8.25
C THR A 9 -0.65 -7.96 -9.56
N ALA A 10 -0.60 -6.92 -10.40
CA ALA A 10 -1.29 -6.92 -11.69
C ALA A 10 -0.74 -7.95 -12.69
N THR A 11 0.54 -8.30 -12.58
CA THR A 11 1.21 -9.26 -13.47
C THR A 11 1.34 -10.66 -12.87
N GLY A 12 0.86 -10.87 -11.65
CA GLY A 12 1.03 -12.13 -10.91
C GLY A 12 2.48 -12.46 -10.59
N LEU A 13 3.39 -11.47 -10.62
CA LEU A 13 4.79 -11.66 -10.30
C LEU A 13 5.00 -11.61 -8.79
N PRO A 14 5.88 -12.47 -8.23
CA PRO A 14 6.25 -12.38 -6.83
C PRO A 14 7.03 -11.09 -6.60
N TRP A 15 6.61 -10.31 -5.61
CA TRP A 15 7.35 -9.13 -5.17
C TRP A 15 7.19 -8.98 -3.66
N GLN A 16 8.30 -9.14 -2.95
CA GLN A 16 8.36 -9.07 -1.49
C GLN A 16 9.59 -8.24 -1.11
N PRO A 17 9.44 -6.91 -0.89
CA PRO A 17 10.50 -6.13 -0.27
C PRO A 17 10.76 -6.67 1.14
N ASP A 18 11.97 -6.47 1.65
CA ASP A 18 12.28 -6.81 3.03
C ASP A 18 11.44 -5.97 4.00
N GLU A 19 11.15 -6.56 5.16
CA GLU A 19 10.28 -5.96 6.17
C GLU A 19 10.79 -4.60 6.65
N ALA A 20 12.11 -4.43 6.82
CA ALA A 20 12.70 -3.17 7.26
C ALA A 20 12.50 -2.05 6.24
N THR A 21 12.58 -2.36 4.94
CA THR A 21 12.28 -1.39 3.87
C THR A 21 10.79 -1.02 3.86
N ALA A 22 9.89 -1.98 4.11
CA ALA A 22 8.46 -1.70 4.23
C ALA A 22 8.13 -0.81 5.44
N GLU A 23 8.69 -1.09 6.61
CA GLU A 23 8.51 -0.26 7.81
C GLU A 23 9.03 1.16 7.62
N ARG A 24 10.21 1.33 6.98
CA ARG A 24 10.75 2.65 6.64
C ARG A 24 9.84 3.43 5.69
N ALA A 25 9.28 2.74 4.69
CA ALA A 25 8.33 3.37 3.78
C ALA A 25 7.05 3.79 4.50
N LEU A 26 6.55 2.98 5.44
CA LEU A 26 5.37 3.31 6.24
C LEU A 26 5.60 4.55 7.11
N ALA A 27 6.74 4.62 7.79
CA ALA A 27 7.13 5.77 8.60
C ALA A 27 7.20 7.04 7.73
N TYR A 28 7.89 6.97 6.59
CA TYR A 28 7.98 8.07 5.64
C TYR A 28 6.61 8.52 5.12
N TYR A 29 5.72 7.58 4.80
CA TYR A 29 4.37 7.90 4.33
C TYR A 29 3.55 8.60 5.42
N ARG A 30 3.63 8.16 6.67
CA ARG A 30 2.95 8.81 7.81
C ARG A 30 3.42 10.24 8.05
N GLU A 31 4.68 10.53 7.79
CA GLU A 31 5.24 11.88 7.93
C GLU A 31 4.85 12.82 6.77
N THR A 32 4.67 12.28 5.57
CA THR A 32 4.53 13.09 4.35
C THR A 32 3.11 13.20 3.80
N ILE A 33 2.28 12.17 3.97
CA ILE A 33 0.92 12.15 3.46
C ILE A 33 -0.02 12.77 4.49
N LYS A 34 -0.26 14.07 4.33
CA LYS A 34 -1.22 14.81 5.16
C LYS A 34 -2.67 14.45 4.83
N PRO A 35 -3.61 14.62 5.78
CA PRO A 35 -5.03 14.35 5.54
C PRO A 35 -5.64 15.09 4.34
N GLU A 36 -5.14 16.31 4.04
CA GLU A 36 -5.58 17.10 2.89
C GLU A 36 -5.31 16.44 1.53
N TRP A 37 -4.36 15.51 1.43
CA TRP A 37 -4.02 14.79 0.19
C TRP A 37 -4.83 13.51 -0.01
N ARG A 38 -5.88 13.29 0.80
CA ARG A 38 -6.70 12.08 0.76
C ARG A 38 -8.13 12.37 0.27
N GLY A 39 -8.67 11.47 -0.55
CA GLY A 39 -10.08 11.48 -0.97
C GLY A 39 -10.31 11.67 -2.47
N PRO A 40 -11.57 11.90 -2.89
CA PRO A 40 -11.92 12.02 -4.31
C PRO A 40 -11.13 13.12 -5.02
N GLY A 41 -10.46 12.77 -6.13
CA GLY A 41 -9.65 13.71 -6.91
C GLY A 41 -8.25 13.98 -6.34
N MET A 42 -7.89 13.38 -5.20
CA MET A 42 -6.57 13.54 -4.60
C MET A 42 -5.64 12.35 -4.91
N PRO A 43 -4.30 12.52 -4.72
CA PRO A 43 -3.34 11.47 -5.04
C PRO A 43 -3.47 10.19 -4.22
N PHE A 44 -4.07 10.26 -3.02
CA PHE A 44 -4.24 9.12 -2.13
C PHE A 44 -5.71 8.87 -1.82
N GLY A 45 -6.08 7.59 -1.77
CA GLY A 45 -7.38 7.16 -1.25
C GLY A 45 -7.46 7.28 0.29
N PRO A 46 -8.65 7.02 0.87
CA PRO A 46 -8.77 6.76 2.29
C PRO A 46 -7.95 5.52 2.67
N GLU A 47 -7.43 5.47 3.88
CA GLU A 47 -6.69 4.31 4.36
C GLU A 47 -7.60 3.08 4.46
N PHE A 48 -7.10 1.92 4.02
CA PHE A 48 -7.82 0.67 4.21
C PHE A 48 -7.59 0.12 5.62
N PRO A 49 -8.62 -0.43 6.29
CA PRO A 49 -8.43 -1.11 7.55
C PRO A 49 -7.61 -2.39 7.34
N VAL A 50 -6.64 -2.63 8.19
CA VAL A 50 -5.83 -3.85 8.20
C VAL A 50 -5.72 -4.42 9.60
N SER A 51 -5.46 -5.73 9.70
CA SER A 51 -5.21 -6.40 10.97
C SER A 51 -4.01 -5.78 11.69
N PRO A 52 -3.99 -5.72 13.03
CA PRO A 52 -2.78 -5.40 13.80
C PRO A 52 -1.60 -6.34 13.48
N ASP A 53 -1.89 -7.56 13.05
CA ASP A 53 -0.89 -8.57 12.67
C ASP A 53 -0.55 -8.54 11.17
N ALA A 54 -1.11 -7.61 10.40
CA ALA A 54 -0.79 -7.46 8.99
C ALA A 54 0.70 -7.20 8.80
N SER A 55 1.28 -7.71 7.71
CA SER A 55 2.68 -7.46 7.35
C SER A 55 2.94 -5.96 7.14
N ALA A 56 4.20 -5.56 7.30
CA ALA A 56 4.62 -4.17 7.03
C ALA A 56 4.22 -3.72 5.61
N LEU A 57 4.31 -4.61 4.62
CA LEU A 57 3.89 -4.31 3.25
C LEU A 57 2.39 -4.01 3.17
N GLU A 58 1.53 -4.88 3.73
CA GLU A 58 0.08 -4.68 3.74
C GLU A 58 -0.29 -3.34 4.38
N ARG A 59 0.36 -2.98 5.48
CA ARG A 59 0.15 -1.67 6.15
C ARG A 59 0.53 -0.49 5.25
N VAL A 60 1.61 -0.57 4.49
CA VAL A 60 2.00 0.49 3.54
C VAL A 60 0.97 0.64 2.41
N ILE A 61 0.54 -0.48 1.83
CA ILE A 61 -0.45 -0.50 0.74
C ILE A 61 -1.78 0.10 1.23
N ALA A 62 -2.22 -0.34 2.41
CA ALA A 62 -3.42 0.16 3.06
C ALA A 62 -3.34 1.66 3.37
N PHE A 63 -2.22 2.12 3.93
CA PHE A 63 -2.00 3.54 4.25
C PHE A 63 -1.98 4.42 3.00
N ALA A 64 -1.49 3.90 1.87
CA ALA A 64 -1.52 4.59 0.59
C ALA A 64 -2.91 4.61 -0.09
N GLY A 65 -3.92 4.05 0.57
CA GLY A 65 -5.30 4.01 0.12
C GLY A 65 -5.56 2.99 -0.99
N ARG A 66 -4.86 1.86 -0.94
CA ARG A 66 -5.07 0.69 -1.80
C ARG A 66 -5.52 -0.49 -0.95
N ASP A 67 -6.36 -1.35 -1.52
CA ASP A 67 -6.79 -2.60 -0.86
C ASP A 67 -5.67 -3.65 -0.94
N PRO A 68 -5.06 -4.06 0.19
CA PRO A 68 -4.00 -5.09 0.18
C PRO A 68 -4.48 -6.46 -0.31
N ALA A 69 -5.80 -6.73 -0.24
CA ALA A 69 -6.40 -7.97 -0.72
C ALA A 69 -6.77 -7.93 -2.22
N TRP A 70 -6.49 -6.81 -2.90
CA TRP A 70 -6.79 -6.70 -4.33
C TRP A 70 -6.00 -7.75 -5.12
N THR A 71 -6.69 -8.39 -6.05
CA THR A 71 -6.10 -9.31 -7.03
C THR A 71 -6.63 -8.98 -8.42
N PRO A 72 -5.84 -9.19 -9.49
CA PRO A 72 -6.34 -9.06 -10.85
C PRO A 72 -7.46 -10.10 -11.06
N LYS A 73 -8.52 -9.69 -11.76
CA LYS A 73 -9.56 -10.64 -12.17
C LYS A 73 -8.94 -11.70 -13.08
N ALA A 74 -9.30 -12.97 -12.88
CA ALA A 74 -8.99 -14.00 -13.86
C ALA A 74 -9.56 -13.57 -15.22
N GLY A 75 -8.69 -13.55 -16.23
CA GLY A 75 -9.05 -13.21 -17.61
C GLY A 75 -9.94 -14.25 -18.26
#